data_AF-A0A6P1BY21-F1
#
_entry.id   AF-A0A6P1BY21-F1
#
_cell.length_a   1.000
_cell.length_b   1.000
_cell.length_c   1.000
_cell.angle_alpha   90.00
_cell.angle_beta   90.00
_cell.angle_gamma   90.00
#
_symmetry.space_group_name_H-M   'P 1'
#
loop_
_entity.id
_entity.type
_entity.pdbx_description
1 polymer ?
#
loop_
_entity_poly.entity_id
_entity_poly.type
_entity_poly.pdbx_seq_one_letter_code
_entity_poly.pdbx_strand_id
1 'polypeptide(L)'
;HVCGAEPGDVLEVQILDIWPRPSANPAFAGKSFGSNAAAWWGFHYKDLLTEPKPREVVTIYEVDATGERNWARAVYNFTWTP
;
A
#
# COMPACT_ATOMS: atom_id res chain seq x y z
N HIS A 1 -14.28 -7.47 -19.33
CA HIS A 1 -15.36 -8.47 -19.40
C HIS A 1 -14.79 -9.73 -20.05
N VAL A 2 -15.36 -10.89 -19.78
CA VAL A 2 -14.99 -12.15 -20.43
C VAL A 2 -16.18 -12.57 -21.30
N CYS A 3 -15.95 -12.71 -22.61
CA CYS A 3 -17.02 -13.01 -23.56
C CYS A 3 -17.66 -14.36 -23.23
N GLY A 4 -18.99 -14.37 -23.08
CA GLY A 4 -19.76 -15.59 -22.81
C GLY A 4 -19.67 -16.13 -21.38
N ALA A 5 -19.11 -15.38 -20.44
CA ALA A 5 -19.18 -15.75 -19.02
C ALA A 5 -20.60 -15.57 -18.47
N GLU A 6 -21.12 -16.60 -17.81
CA GLU A 6 -22.48 -16.66 -17.27
C GLU A 6 -22.49 -16.83 -15.73
N PRO A 7 -23.59 -16.50 -15.03
CA PRO A 7 -23.72 -16.79 -13.60
C PRO A 7 -23.58 -18.30 -13.33
N GLY A 8 -22.59 -18.67 -12.52
CA GLY A 8 -22.28 -20.07 -12.17
C GLY A 8 -20.97 -20.59 -12.78
N ASP A 9 -20.41 -19.90 -13.76
CA ASP A 9 -19.09 -20.21 -14.30
C ASP A 9 -17.96 -19.91 -13.32
N VAL A 10 -16.80 -20.51 -13.58
CA VAL A 10 -15.53 -20.22 -12.88
C VAL A 10 -14.56 -19.60 -13.87
N LEU A 11 -13.98 -18.46 -13.49
CA LEU A 11 -12.89 -17.84 -14.23
C LEU A 11 -11.55 -18.15 -13.55
N GLU A 12 -10.67 -18.86 -14.26
CA GLU A 12 -9.28 -18.96 -13.86
C GLU A 12 -8.55 -17.65 -14.18
N VAL A 13 -7.84 -17.10 -13.19
CA VAL A 13 -7.00 -15.92 -13.36
C VAL A 13 -5.58 -16.26 -12.91
N GLN A 14 -4.68 -16.39 -13.87
CA GLN A 14 -3.26 -16.60 -13.62
C GLN A 14 -2.55 -15.24 -13.54
N ILE A 15 -1.98 -14.91 -12.37
CA ILE A 15 -1.12 -13.74 -12.21
C ILE A 15 0.31 -14.18 -12.54
N LEU A 16 0.72 -13.93 -13.78
CA LEU A 16 2.01 -14.41 -14.31
C LEU A 16 3.21 -13.55 -13.84
N ASP A 17 2.98 -12.26 -13.60
CA ASP A 17 4.03 -11.33 -13.20
C ASP A 17 3.44 -10.08 -12.51
N ILE A 18 4.25 -9.39 -11.70
CA ILE A 18 3.90 -8.17 -10.96
C ILE A 18 5.13 -7.26 -10.84
N TRP A 19 4.92 -5.95 -11.01
CA TRP A 19 5.95 -4.93 -10.77
C TRP A 19 5.36 -3.70 -10.04
N PRO A 20 6.14 -3.03 -9.17
CA PRO A 20 5.74 -1.74 -8.62
C PRO A 20 5.60 -0.69 -9.75
N ARG A 21 4.56 0.15 -9.67
CA ARG A 21 4.43 1.29 -10.58
C ARG A 21 5.47 2.36 -10.23
N PRO A 22 6.43 2.72 -11.11
CA PRO A 22 7.45 3.72 -10.79
C PRO A 22 6.85 5.10 -10.49
N SER A 23 7.50 5.83 -9.57
CA SER A 23 7.20 7.24 -9.32
C SER A 23 7.46 8.06 -10.58
N ALA A 24 6.53 8.96 -10.92
CA ALA A 24 6.70 9.91 -12.01
C ALA A 24 7.55 11.12 -11.63
N ASN A 25 7.90 11.27 -10.35
CA ASN A 25 8.76 12.37 -9.91
C ASN A 25 10.23 12.06 -10.30
N PRO A 26 10.87 12.92 -11.12
CA PRO A 26 12.22 12.67 -11.62
C PRO A 26 13.29 12.58 -10.52
N ALA A 27 13.07 13.22 -9.37
CA ALA A 27 13.98 13.12 -8.23
C ALA A 27 14.02 11.73 -7.58
N PHE A 28 13.04 10.87 -7.89
CA PHE A 28 12.88 9.54 -7.31
C PHE A 28 12.82 8.45 -8.39
N ALA A 29 13.56 8.64 -9.48
CA ALA A 29 13.69 7.63 -10.53
C ALA A 29 14.08 6.26 -9.95
N GLY A 30 13.41 5.20 -10.40
CA GLY A 30 13.59 3.83 -9.91
C GLY A 30 12.96 3.55 -8.54
N LYS A 31 12.21 4.48 -7.95
CA LYS A 31 11.47 4.26 -6.70
C LYS A 31 9.97 4.25 -6.92
N SER A 32 9.27 3.52 -6.08
CA SER A 32 7.82 3.63 -5.89
C SER A 32 7.53 3.91 -4.42
N PHE A 33 6.39 4.55 -4.15
CA PHE A 33 5.98 4.87 -2.78
C PHE A 33 4.62 4.26 -2.49
N GLY A 34 4.49 3.70 -1.28
CA GLY A 34 3.24 3.15 -0.75
C GLY A 34 2.84 3.85 0.54
N SER A 35 1.55 3.86 0.84
CA SER A 35 0.99 4.44 2.07
C SER A 35 0.42 3.33 2.94
N ASN A 36 0.87 3.26 4.19
CA ASN A 36 0.27 2.43 5.23
C ASN A 36 -0.48 3.34 6.21
N ALA A 37 -1.80 3.19 6.28
CA ALA A 37 -2.64 3.94 7.20
C ALA A 37 -3.01 3.06 8.41
N ALA A 38 -2.52 3.45 9.59
CA ALA A 38 -3.06 3.01 10.86
C ALA A 38 -4.38 3.77 11.09
N ALA A 39 -5.46 3.23 10.54
CA ALA A 39 -6.74 3.94 10.38
C ALA A 39 -7.81 3.55 11.42
N TRP A 40 -8.89 4.33 11.49
CA TRP A 40 -9.97 4.16 12.48
C TRP A 40 -10.77 2.87 12.37
N TRP A 41 -10.80 2.26 11.18
CA TRP A 41 -11.40 0.94 10.94
C TRP A 41 -10.43 -0.22 11.21
N GLY A 42 -9.18 0.07 11.57
CA GLY A 42 -8.18 -0.93 11.89
C GLY A 42 -8.46 -1.61 13.23
N PHE A 43 -8.18 -2.91 13.31
CA PHE A 43 -8.40 -3.72 14.53
C PHE A 43 -7.80 -3.07 15.79
N HIS A 44 -6.61 -2.47 15.67
CA HIS A 44 -5.87 -1.85 16.77
C HIS A 44 -6.42 -0.50 17.25
N TYR A 45 -7.38 0.13 16.57
CA TYR A 45 -7.71 1.55 16.78
C TYR A 45 -8.22 1.86 18.21
N LYS A 46 -8.89 0.88 18.84
CA LYS A 46 -9.38 1.01 20.23
C LYS A 46 -8.35 0.56 21.29
N ASP A 47 -7.22 0.00 20.86
CA ASP A 47 -6.20 -0.63 21.71
C ASP A 47 -4.85 0.08 21.64
N LEU A 48 -4.85 1.37 21.28
CA LEU A 48 -3.63 2.18 21.25
C LEU A 48 -2.97 2.22 22.63
N LEU A 49 -1.64 2.03 22.69
CA LEU A 49 -0.90 2.01 23.95
C LEU A 49 -0.50 3.42 24.43
N THR A 50 -0.30 4.36 23.50
CA THR A 50 0.21 5.72 23.78
C THR A 50 -0.81 6.80 23.44
N GLU A 51 -0.69 7.96 24.08
CA GLU A 51 -1.43 9.18 23.72
C GLU A 51 -0.84 9.87 22.48
N PRO A 52 -1.61 10.67 21.74
CA PRO A 52 -3.05 10.89 21.91
C PRO A 52 -3.90 9.71 21.43
N LYS A 53 -5.00 9.44 22.13
CA LYS A 53 -6.08 8.54 21.71
C LYS A 53 -7.39 9.34 21.50
N PRO A 54 -8.17 9.05 20.44
CA PRO A 54 -7.81 8.24 19.28
C PRO A 54 -6.86 8.98 18.34
N ARG A 55 -6.17 8.25 17.46
CA ARG A 55 -5.40 8.85 16.35
C ARG A 55 -5.32 7.91 15.16
N GLU A 56 -5.16 8.50 13.99
CA GLU A 56 -4.78 7.78 12.78
C GLU A 56 -3.38 8.25 12.36
N VAL A 57 -2.54 7.31 11.89
CA VAL A 57 -1.16 7.62 11.49
C VAL A 57 -0.90 7.05 10.09
N VAL A 58 -0.44 7.90 9.19
CA VAL A 58 0.01 7.50 7.85
C VAL A 58 1.52 7.34 7.87
N THR A 59 2.01 6.19 7.44
CA THR A 59 3.44 5.93 7.23
C THR A 59 3.71 5.72 5.74
N ILE A 60 4.62 6.48 5.18
CA ILE A 60 5.06 6.35 3.79
C ILE A 60 6.24 5.41 3.72
N TYR A 61 6.14 4.42 2.82
CA TYR A 61 7.19 3.47 2.51
C TYR A 61 7.72 3.69 1.11
N GLU A 62 9.03 3.55 0.94
CA GLU A 62 9.71 3.49 -0.34
C GLU A 62 10.02 2.04 -0.69
N VAL A 63 9.73 1.65 -1.93
CA VAL A 63 10.17 0.39 -2.53
C VAL A 63 11.00 0.67 -3.78
N ASP A 64 11.89 -0.26 -4.11
CA ASP A 64 12.64 -0.22 -5.35
C ASP A 64 11.79 -0.74 -6.50
N ALA A 65 11.55 0.11 -7.50
CA ALA A 65 10.72 -0.23 -8.64
C ALA A 65 11.41 -1.18 -9.63
N THR A 66 12.73 -1.33 -9.53
CA THR A 66 13.51 -2.24 -10.37
C THR A 66 13.46 -3.69 -9.87
N GLY A 67 13.09 -3.89 -8.60
CA GLY A 67 13.13 -5.19 -7.94
C GLY A 67 14.52 -5.63 -7.46
N GLU A 68 15.59 -4.85 -7.67
CA GLU A 68 16.93 -5.17 -7.16
C GLU A 68 16.94 -5.25 -5.63
N ARG A 69 16.33 -4.26 -4.96
CA ARG A 69 16.08 -4.30 -3.51
C ARG A 69 14.72 -4.93 -3.21
N ASN A 70 14.73 -6.06 -2.50
CA ASN A 70 13.55 -6.85 -2.16
C ASN A 70 12.86 -6.47 -0.83
N TRP A 71 13.08 -5.26 -0.31
CA TRP A 71 12.48 -4.79 0.94
C TRP A 71 12.08 -3.31 0.88
N ALA A 72 11.08 -2.96 1.69
CA ALA A 72 10.53 -1.62 1.81
C ALA A 72 11.20 -0.83 2.95
N ARG A 73 11.41 0.47 2.74
CA ARG A 73 11.97 1.38 3.74
C ARG A 73 10.92 2.37 4.21
N ALA A 74 10.69 2.50 5.52
CA ALA A 74 9.88 3.61 6.04
C ALA A 74 10.61 4.94 5.81
N VAL A 75 9.92 5.92 5.22
CA VAL A 75 10.50 7.23 4.87
C VAL A 75 10.12 8.28 5.91
N TYR A 76 8.82 8.41 6.19
CA TYR A 76 8.28 9.31 7.22
C TYR A 76 6.88 8.86 7.63
N ASN A 77 6.39 9.39 8.75
CA ASN A 77 5.00 9.27 9.15
C ASN A 77 4.42 10.63 9.56
N PHE A 78 3.09 10.69 9.64
CA PHE A 78 2.37 11.83 10.18
C PHE A 78 1.04 11.38 10.78
N THR A 79 0.61 12.06 11.84
CA THR A 79 -0.75 11.89 12.38
C THR A 79 -1.72 12.58 11.43
N TRP A 80 -2.80 11.89 11.06
CA TRP A 80 -3.85 12.46 10.22
C TRP A 80 -4.52 13.63 10.94
N THR A 81 -4.66 14.75 10.22
CA THR A 81 -5.43 15.92 10.65
C THR A 81 -6.50 16.21 9.58
N PRO A 82 -7.79 16.24 9.94
CA PRO A 82 -8.88 16.62 9.03
C PRO A 82 -8.71 18.01 8.41
#